data_AF-A0A2M7RV11-F1
#
_entry.id   AF-A0A2M7RV11-F1
#
_cell.length_a   1.000
_cell.length_b   1.000
_cell.length_c   1.000
_cell.angle_alpha   90.00
_cell.angle_beta   90.00
_cell.angle_gamma   90.00
#
_symmetry.space_group_name_H-M   'P 1'
#
loop_
_entity.id
_entity.type
_entity.pdbx_description
1 polymer ?
#
loop_
_entity_poly.entity_id
_entity_poly.type
_entity_poly.pdbx_seq_one_letter_code
_entity_poly.pdbx_strand_id
1 'polypeptide(L)'
;MKEKIKAYFGDGKKFGVNIEYLEEEYERFTAGSILPYKGKIKEDFAVLMGDQITDIDLNKMMEFHKKNKGIATIALKRKTYKWEYGIAELKGNLVLG
;
A
#
# COMPACT_ATOMS: atom_id res chain seq x y z
N MET A 1 -12.12 0.40 -17.84
CA MET A 1 -10.66 0.62 -17.59
C MET A 1 -10.03 -0.60 -16.95
N LYS A 2 -10.69 -1.23 -15.97
CA LYS A 2 -10.32 -2.55 -15.42
C LYS A 2 -10.03 -3.61 -16.50
N GLU A 3 -10.82 -3.63 -17.57
CA GLU A 3 -10.68 -4.57 -18.69
C GLU A 3 -9.35 -4.36 -19.43
N LYS A 4 -8.92 -3.11 -19.60
CA LYS A 4 -7.63 -2.77 -20.23
C LYS A 4 -6.46 -3.21 -19.35
N ILE A 5 -6.56 -3.02 -18.03
CA ILE A 5 -5.53 -3.45 -17.06
C ILE A 5 -5.42 -4.98 -17.11
N LYS A 6 -6.54 -5.71 -16.97
CA LYS A 6 -6.55 -7.17 -17.03
C LYS A 6 -6.07 -7.71 -18.37
N ALA A 7 -6.48 -7.11 -19.49
CA ALA A 7 -6.04 -7.52 -20.82
C ALA A 7 -4.54 -7.27 -21.03
N TYR A 8 -4.01 -6.16 -20.52
CA TYR A 8 -2.58 -5.87 -20.64
C TYR A 8 -1.74 -6.74 -19.71
N PHE A 9 -2.07 -6.85 -18.43
CA PHE A 9 -1.20 -7.52 -17.45
C PHE A 9 -1.46 -9.03 -17.35
N GLY A 10 -2.66 -9.51 -17.69
CA GLY A 10 -3.03 -10.92 -17.56
C GLY A 10 -2.82 -11.43 -16.13
N ASP A 11 -2.37 -12.67 -15.98
CA ASP A 11 -1.98 -13.23 -14.68
C ASP A 11 -0.55 -12.82 -14.23
N GLY A 12 0.09 -11.90 -14.95
CA GLY A 12 1.43 -11.40 -14.63
C GLY A 12 2.59 -12.29 -15.08
N LYS A 13 2.33 -13.51 -15.59
CA LYS A 13 3.40 -14.48 -15.93
C LYS A 13 4.40 -13.93 -16.93
N LYS A 14 3.96 -13.11 -17.89
CA LYS A 14 4.85 -12.47 -18.88
C LYS A 14 5.88 -11.51 -18.25
N PHE A 15 5.68 -11.10 -17.00
CA PHE A 15 6.58 -10.25 -16.23
C PHE A 15 7.28 -11.02 -15.10
N GLY A 16 7.12 -12.34 -15.03
CA GLY A 16 7.72 -13.16 -13.97
C GLY A 16 7.08 -12.99 -12.59
N VAL A 17 5.83 -12.53 -12.52
CA VAL A 17 5.07 -12.34 -11.27
C VAL A 17 3.71 -13.03 -11.34
N ASN A 18 3.04 -13.17 -10.20
CA ASN A 18 1.64 -13.59 -10.12
C ASN A 18 0.76 -12.39 -9.78
N ILE A 19 -0.30 -12.16 -10.55
CA ILE A 19 -1.25 -11.07 -10.32
C ILE A 19 -2.64 -11.64 -10.09
N GLU A 20 -3.21 -11.31 -8.93
CA GLU A 20 -4.61 -11.54 -8.60
C GLU A 20 -5.40 -10.23 -8.68
N TYR A 21 -6.62 -10.30 -9.19
CA TYR A 21 -7.50 -9.14 -9.31
C TYR A 21 -8.71 -9.29 -8.41
N LEU A 22 -8.97 -8.23 -7.65
CA LEU A 22 -10.20 -8.03 -6.91
C LEU A 22 -10.97 -6.91 -7.59
N GLU A 23 -12.23 -7.16 -7.94
CA GLU A 23 -13.15 -6.11 -8.38
C GLU A 23 -14.08 -5.75 -7.21
N GLU A 24 -14.12 -4.48 -6.87
CA GLU A 24 -15.06 -4.00 -5.84
C GLU A 24 -16.43 -3.71 -6.47
N GLU A 25 -17.49 -4.21 -5.83
CA GLU A 25 -18.87 -3.91 -6.21
C GLU A 25 -19.33 -2.52 -5.71
N TYR A 26 -18.68 -2.00 -4.68
CA TYR A 26 -18.95 -0.71 -4.05
C TYR A 26 -17.64 -0.11 -3.51
N GLU A 27 -17.56 1.22 -3.49
CA GLU A 27 -16.39 1.96 -2.99
C GLU A 27 -16.22 1.72 -1.48
N ARG A 28 -15.03 1.25 -1.06
CA ARG A 28 -14.72 0.97 0.35
C ARG A 28 -13.79 1.99 1.00
N PHE A 29 -13.62 3.16 0.40
CA PHE A 29 -12.57 4.12 0.76
C PHE A 29 -11.16 3.50 0.68
N THR A 30 -10.11 4.30 0.87
CA THR A 30 -8.72 3.91 0.55
C THR A 30 -8.30 2.59 1.21
N ALA A 31 -8.42 2.49 2.54
CA ALA A 31 -7.99 1.32 3.30
C ALA A 31 -9.01 0.17 3.25
N GLY A 32 -10.24 0.38 2.80
CA GLY A 32 -11.22 -0.69 2.72
C GLY A 32 -10.94 -1.67 1.58
N SER A 33 -10.22 -1.24 0.55
CA SER A 33 -9.83 -2.06 -0.60
C SER A 33 -8.99 -3.30 -0.25
N ILE A 34 -8.28 -3.27 0.89
CA ILE A 34 -7.49 -4.42 1.36
C ILE A 34 -8.28 -5.40 2.22
N LEU A 35 -9.47 -5.04 2.71
CA LEU A 35 -10.25 -5.88 3.62
C LEU A 35 -10.60 -7.27 3.05
N PRO A 36 -10.91 -7.44 1.75
CA PRO A 36 -11.21 -8.75 1.19
C PRO A 36 -10.02 -9.74 1.19
N TYR A 37 -8.81 -9.25 1.47
CA TYR A 37 -7.61 -10.07 1.65
C TYR A 37 -7.31 -10.41 3.11
N LYS A 38 -8.15 -9.98 4.06
CA LYS A 38 -7.99 -10.30 5.48
C LYS A 38 -7.90 -11.81 5.68
N GLY A 39 -6.80 -12.26 6.30
CA GLY A 39 -6.53 -13.67 6.57
C GLY A 39 -6.02 -14.48 5.38
N LYS A 40 -5.94 -13.91 4.17
CA LYS A 40 -5.35 -14.54 2.99
C LYS A 40 -3.85 -14.28 2.88
N ILE A 41 -3.42 -13.05 3.21
CA ILE A 41 -2.00 -12.67 3.27
C ILE A 41 -1.50 -12.95 4.69
N LYS A 42 -0.44 -13.75 4.81
CA LYS A 42 0.12 -14.14 6.12
C LYS A 42 1.48 -13.51 6.40
N GLU A 43 2.17 -13.10 5.35
CA GLU A 43 3.47 -12.46 5.38
C GLU A 43 3.33 -10.93 5.48
N ASP A 44 4.41 -10.25 5.84
CA ASP A 44 4.49 -8.80 5.73
C ASP A 44 4.34 -8.38 4.26
N PHE A 45 3.51 -7.37 4.00
CA PHE A 45 3.21 -6.91 2.65
C PHE A 45 3.22 -5.38 2.56
N ALA A 46 3.41 -4.89 1.34
CA ALA A 46 3.33 -3.46 1.03
C ALA A 46 1.97 -3.12 0.39
N VAL A 47 1.43 -1.96 0.74
CA VAL A 47 0.26 -1.38 0.08
C VAL A 47 0.71 -0.10 -0.61
N LEU A 48 0.43 0.00 -1.90
CA LEU A 48 0.78 1.12 -2.76
C LEU A 48 -0.49 1.60 -3.47
N MET A 49 -0.64 2.91 -3.60
CA MET A 49 -1.69 3.48 -4.45
C MET A 49 -1.27 3.37 -5.92
N GLY A 50 -2.15 2.88 -6.78
CA GLY A 50 -1.82 2.59 -8.18
C GLY A 50 -1.53 3.83 -9.05
N ASP A 51 -1.83 5.03 -8.55
CA ASP A 51 -1.56 6.32 -9.17
C ASP A 51 -0.32 7.03 -8.59
N GLN A 52 0.34 6.45 -7.58
CA GLN A 52 1.52 7.04 -6.97
C GLN A 52 2.80 6.58 -7.64
N ILE A 53 3.63 7.57 -8.01
CA ILE A 53 5.01 7.37 -8.43
C ILE A 53 5.90 7.81 -7.27
N THR A 54 6.81 6.92 -6.86
CA THR A 54 7.68 7.17 -5.72
C THR A 54 9.08 6.57 -5.94
N ASP A 55 10.08 7.25 -5.39
CA ASP A 55 11.49 6.83 -5.29
C ASP A 55 11.81 6.18 -3.93
N ILE A 56 10.78 5.90 -3.13
CA ILE A 56 10.95 5.24 -1.83
C ILE A 56 11.53 3.83 -2.02
N ASP A 57 12.59 3.55 -1.27
CA ASP A 57 13.21 2.23 -1.19
C ASP A 57 12.35 1.28 -0.34
N LEU A 58 11.55 0.46 -1.03
CA LEU A 58 10.65 -0.50 -0.39
C LEU A 58 11.39 -1.59 0.39
N ASN A 59 12.64 -1.92 0.02
CA ASN A 59 13.44 -2.89 0.77
C ASN A 59 13.80 -2.31 2.15
N LYS A 60 14.29 -1.08 2.19
CA LYS A 60 14.59 -0.40 3.48
C LYS A 60 13.35 -0.21 4.33
N MET A 61 12.21 0.10 3.73
CA MET A 61 10.95 0.18 4.46
C MET A 61 10.56 -1.17 5.09
N MET A 62 10.67 -2.26 4.33
CA MET A 62 10.36 -3.60 4.82
C MET A 62 11.32 -4.06 5.91
N GLU A 63 12.62 -3.79 5.76
CA GLU A 63 13.63 -4.04 6.79
C GLU A 63 13.33 -3.25 8.07
N PHE A 64 12.97 -1.97 7.94
CA PHE A 64 12.58 -1.14 9.06
C PHE A 64 11.32 -1.68 9.75
N HIS A 65 10.31 -2.09 8.99
CA HIS A 65 9.08 -2.67 9.51
C HIS A 65 9.37 -3.92 10.36
N LYS A 66 10.10 -4.87 9.78
CA LYS A 66 10.50 -6.13 10.44
C LYS A 66 11.33 -5.89 11.70
N LYS A 67 12.25 -4.92 11.68
CA LYS A 67 13.10 -4.58 12.82
C LYS A 67 12.30 -4.00 13.99
N ASN A 68 11.31 -3.15 13.72
CA ASN A 68 10.58 -2.42 14.75
C ASN A 68 9.31 -3.15 15.24
N LYS A 69 8.82 -4.17 14.51
CA LYS A 69 7.67 -5.01 14.91
C LYS A 69 6.39 -4.22 15.23
N GLY A 70 6.20 -3.07 14.58
CA GLY A 70 4.97 -2.30 14.69
C GLY A 70 3.83 -2.95 13.91
N ILE A 71 2.58 -2.58 14.23
CA ILE A 71 1.39 -3.08 13.49
C ILE A 71 1.41 -2.71 12.00
N ALA A 72 2.07 -1.60 11.67
CA ALA A 72 2.25 -1.10 10.32
C ALA A 72 3.46 -0.15 10.27
N THR A 73 3.95 0.12 9.08
CA THR A 73 4.95 1.16 8.81
C THR A 73 4.43 2.03 7.68
N ILE A 74 4.47 3.35 7.88
CA ILE A 74 3.89 4.34 6.96
C ILE A 74 4.99 5.25 6.45
N ALA A 75 5.08 5.42 5.13
CA ALA A 75 5.93 6.45 4.54
C ALA A 75 5.24 7.83 4.67
N LEU A 76 5.96 8.81 5.20
CA LEU A 76 5.45 10.16 5.40
C LEU A 76 6.29 11.17 4.62
N LYS A 77 5.62 12.12 3.97
CA LYS A 77 6.25 13.27 3.33
C LYS A 77 5.89 14.54 4.07
N ARG A 78 6.91 15.28 4.52
CA ARG A 78 6.70 16.60 5.14
C ARG A 78 6.20 17.58 4.08
N LYS A 79 5.03 18.17 4.32
CA LYS A 79 4.47 19.27 3.53
C LYS A 79 4.15 20.45 4.45
N THR A 80 4.18 21.66 3.90
CA THR A 80 3.90 22.91 4.62
C THR A 80 2.43 23.31 4.61
N TYR A 81 1.60 22.66 3.79
CA TYR A 81 0.16 22.93 3.65
C TYR A 81 -0.66 21.66 3.92
N LYS A 82 -1.85 21.81 4.52
CA LYS A 82 -2.62 20.72 5.16
C LYS A 82 -3.85 20.21 4.37
N TRP A 83 -4.26 20.86 3.29
CA TRP A 83 -5.65 20.78 2.83
C TRP A 83 -6.09 19.45 2.18
N GLU A 84 -5.16 18.56 1.79
CA GLU A 84 -5.48 17.41 0.93
C GLU A 84 -5.06 16.05 1.49
N TYR A 85 -4.50 15.99 2.72
CA TYR A 85 -3.90 14.76 3.25
C TYR A 85 -4.20 14.53 4.73
N GLY A 86 -4.14 13.27 5.15
CA GLY A 86 -4.08 12.91 6.56
C GLY A 86 -2.82 13.51 7.21
N ILE A 87 -2.97 14.01 8.43
CA ILE A 87 -1.87 14.53 9.24
C ILE A 87 -1.46 13.45 10.23
N ALA A 88 -0.16 13.20 10.36
CA ALA A 88 0.39 12.28 11.35
C ALA A 88 1.15 13.05 12.44
N GLU A 89 0.76 12.85 13.68
CA GLU A 89 1.48 13.23 14.88
C GLU A 89 2.57 12.20 15.18
N LEU A 90 3.79 12.68 15.43
CA LEU A 90 4.98 11.84 15.55
C LEU A 90 5.65 12.01 16.90
N LYS A 91 6.08 10.87 17.49
CA LYS A 91 7.03 10.82 18.60
C LYS A 91 8.18 9.90 18.24
N GLY A 92 9.31 10.49 17.85
CA GLY A 92 10.43 9.73 17.31
C GLY A 92 10.03 9.01 16.02
N ASN A 93 10.07 7.68 16.03
CA ASN A 93 9.66 6.83 14.92
C ASN A 93 8.22 6.29 15.04
N LEU A 94 7.45 6.73 16.04
CA LEU A 94 6.08 6.31 16.27
C LEU A 94 5.08 7.33 15.70
N VAL A 95 4.03 6.82 15.06
CA VAL A 95 2.82 7.58 14.71
C VAL A 95 1.84 7.44 15.87
N LEU A 96 1.37 8.56 16.41
CA LEU A 96 0.46 8.60 17.57
C LEU A 96 -1.01 8.80 17.18
N GLY A 97 -1.26 9.53 16.10
CA GLY A 97 -2.59 9.90 15.62
C GLY A 97 -2.51 10.79 14.40
#